data_AF-A0A7V6I472-F1
#
_entry.id   AF-A0A7V6I472-F1
#
_cell.length_a   1.000
_cell.length_b   1.000
_cell.length_c   1.000
_cell.angle_alpha   90.00
_cell.angle_beta   90.00
_cell.angle_gamma   90.00
#
_symmetry.space_group_name_H-M   'P 1'
#
loop_
_entity.id
_entity.type
_entity.pdbx_description
1 polymer ?
#
loop_
_entity_poly.entity_id
_entity_poly.type
_entity_poly.pdbx_seq_one_letter_code
_entity_poly.pdbx_strand_id
1 'polypeptide(L)'
;MIKLKIIRKILVTLVMLLPLLAGNSCKEDKCGCYKGDVQGTDILFALNTSDIHYTDNGTSASFIQGYSIYHFCNPTAMYETYKEIVDNNYPLIELRGDTYWNCNYVFRRSSNSYYQYYNYTVEYDIMVTSMIPILDGK
;
A
#
# COMPACT_ATOMS: atom_id res chain seq x y z
N MET A 1 -24.26 -26.61 -48.04
CA MET A 1 -25.02 -26.47 -46.77
C MET A 1 -24.35 -27.08 -45.53
N ILE A 2 -23.54 -28.15 -45.65
CA ILE A 2 -22.87 -28.83 -44.52
C ILE A 2 -21.72 -28.00 -43.90
N LYS A 3 -20.96 -27.26 -44.72
CA LYS A 3 -19.82 -26.44 -44.28
C LYS A 3 -20.21 -25.35 -43.26
N LEU A 4 -21.38 -24.73 -43.43
CA LEU A 4 -21.85 -23.66 -42.53
C LEU A 4 -22.17 -24.17 -41.12
N LYS A 5 -22.69 -25.40 -41.00
CA LYS A 5 -23.00 -26.02 -39.70
C LYS A 5 -21.75 -26.41 -38.94
N ILE A 6 -20.70 -26.83 -39.64
CA ILE A 6 -19.40 -27.20 -39.04
C ILE A 6 -18.68 -25.94 -38.55
N ILE A 7 -18.63 -24.89 -39.38
CA ILE A 7 -18.05 -23.59 -38.99
C ILE A 7 -18.78 -23.03 -37.76
N ARG A 8 -20.12 -23.06 -37.75
CA ARG A 8 -20.91 -22.59 -36.60
C ARG A 8 -20.61 -23.37 -35.32
N LYS A 9 -20.40 -24.68 -35.40
CA LYS A 9 -20.03 -25.51 -34.23
C LYS A 9 -18.65 -25.14 -33.70
N ILE A 10 -17.65 -24.99 -34.57
CA ILE A 10 -16.29 -24.59 -34.18
C ILE A 10 -16.31 -23.20 -33.52
N LEU A 11 -17.08 -22.26 -34.09
CA LEU A 11 -17.18 -20.90 -33.58
C LEU A 11 -17.86 -20.84 -32.20
N VAL A 12 -18.91 -21.63 -31.99
CA VAL A 12 -19.58 -21.74 -30.68
C VAL A 12 -18.67 -22.38 -29.63
N THR A 13 -17.92 -23.43 -29.99
CA THR A 13 -16.96 -24.07 -29.09
C THR A 13 -15.81 -23.12 -28.72
N LEU A 14 -15.33 -22.31 -29.66
CA LEU A 14 -14.29 -21.29 -29.42
C LEU A 14 -14.79 -20.18 -28.48
N VAL A 15 -16.05 -19.73 -28.63
CA VAL A 15 -16.70 -18.76 -27.74
C VAL A 15 -16.93 -19.30 -26.33
N MET A 16 -17.20 -20.61 -26.19
CA MET A 16 -17.29 -21.24 -24.87
C MET A 16 -15.93 -21.46 -24.18
N LEU A 17 -14.84 -21.55 -24.95
CA LEU A 17 -13.46 -21.69 -24.43
C LEU A 17 -12.79 -20.34 -24.15
N LEU A 18 -13.34 -19.23 -24.67
CA LEU A 18 -12.86 -17.87 -24.43
C LEU A 18 -12.76 -17.47 -22.93
N PRO A 19 -13.69 -17.84 -22.03
CA PRO A 19 -13.58 -17.56 -20.60
C PRO A 19 -12.43 -18.32 -19.89
N LEU A 20 -11.95 -19.41 -20.48
CA LEU A 20 -10.84 -20.21 -19.94
C LEU A 20 -9.47 -19.70 -20.43
N LEU A 21 -9.45 -18.93 -21.52
CA LEU A 21 -8.27 -18.23 -22.06
C LEU A 21 -8.20 -16.76 -21.61
N ALA A 22 -9.30 -16.21 -21.11
CA ALA A 22 -9.31 -15.02 -20.26
C ALA A 22 -8.67 -15.39 -18.92
N GLY A 23 -7.34 -15.56 -18.95
CA GLY A 23 -6.55 -15.98 -17.80
C GLY A 23 -6.93 -15.16 -16.59
N ASN A 24 -7.21 -15.84 -15.48
CA ASN A 24 -7.31 -15.36 -14.11
C ASN A 24 -7.17 -13.84 -13.99
N SER A 25 -8.19 -13.10 -14.43
CA SER A 25 -8.26 -11.68 -14.19
C SER A 25 -8.77 -11.53 -12.76
N CYS A 26 -7.94 -11.92 -11.79
CA CYS A 26 -7.76 -11.04 -10.66
C CYS A 26 -7.51 -9.68 -11.31
N LYS A 27 -8.48 -8.78 -11.21
CA LYS A 27 -8.17 -7.37 -11.23
C LYS A 27 -7.10 -7.22 -10.15
N GLU A 28 -5.84 -7.26 -10.55
CA GLU A 28 -4.78 -6.73 -9.71
C GLU A 28 -5.08 -5.24 -9.68
N ASP A 29 -5.94 -4.85 -8.73
CA ASP A 29 -5.96 -3.48 -8.26
C ASP A 29 -4.50 -3.17 -7.94
N LYS A 30 -3.96 -2.18 -8.62
CA LYS A 30 -2.55 -1.87 -8.68
C LYS A 30 -2.03 -1.61 -7.24
N CYS A 31 -1.07 -2.42 -6.76
CA CYS A 31 -0.65 -2.48 -5.35
C CYS A 31 0.78 -1.98 -5.11
N GLY A 32 1.01 -1.31 -3.97
CA GLY A 32 2.34 -0.99 -3.43
C GLY A 32 3.11 0.11 -4.17
N CYS A 33 4.27 0.44 -3.63
CA CYS A 33 5.14 1.58 -3.95
C CYS A 33 5.58 1.76 -5.42
N TYR A 34 5.29 0.80 -6.29
CA TYR A 34 5.85 0.75 -7.65
C TYR A 34 4.81 0.71 -8.78
N LYS A 35 3.56 0.31 -8.50
CA LYS A 35 2.51 0.20 -9.53
C LYS A 35 1.14 0.22 -8.86
N GLY A 36 0.70 1.38 -8.36
CA GLY A 36 -0.58 1.55 -7.69
C GLY A 36 -1.29 2.83 -8.07
N ASP A 37 -2.62 2.81 -8.22
CA ASP A 37 -3.39 4.04 -8.29
C ASP A 37 -3.20 4.78 -6.95
N VAL A 38 -2.54 5.94 -7.00
CA VAL A 38 -2.32 6.80 -5.84
C VAL A 38 -3.68 7.15 -5.25
N GLN A 39 -3.95 6.73 -4.00
CA GLN A 39 -5.25 7.03 -3.39
C GLN A 39 -5.36 8.49 -2.92
N GLY A 40 -4.27 9.25 -2.98
CA GLY A 40 -4.25 10.70 -2.79
C GLY A 40 -2.85 11.24 -3.05
N THR A 41 -2.71 12.17 -3.99
CA THR A 41 -1.43 12.73 -4.46
C THR A 41 -0.84 13.83 -3.57
N ASP A 42 -1.32 13.97 -2.34
CA ASP A 42 -0.75 14.93 -1.37
C ASP A 42 -1.34 14.60 0.01
N ILE A 43 -0.91 13.49 0.61
CA ILE A 43 -1.38 13.14 1.96
C ILE A 43 -0.45 13.79 2.97
N LEU A 44 -1.07 14.51 3.91
CA LEU A 44 -0.43 15.26 4.96
C LEU A 44 -0.72 14.57 6.29
N PHE A 45 0.25 13.83 6.82
CA PHE A 45 0.16 13.29 8.18
C PHE A 45 0.87 14.24 9.13
N ALA A 46 0.16 14.75 10.14
CA ALA A 46 0.79 15.41 11.29
C ALA A 46 0.90 14.37 12.42
N LEU A 47 2.14 14.03 12.79
CA LEU A 47 2.46 12.99 13.76
C LEU A 47 3.44 13.51 14.81
N ASN A 48 3.49 12.88 15.97
CA ASN A 48 4.65 13.07 16.83
C ASN A 48 5.85 12.33 16.23
N THR A 49 7.06 12.88 16.36
CA THR A 49 8.28 12.22 15.88
C THR A 49 8.51 10.86 16.53
N SER A 50 8.00 10.65 17.74
CA SER A 50 8.02 9.37 18.47
C SER A 50 7.09 8.30 17.90
N ASP A 51 6.09 8.68 17.10
CA ASP A 51 5.10 7.74 16.54
C ASP A 51 5.64 7.04 15.27
N ILE A 52 6.75 7.58 14.71
CA ILE A 52 7.45 6.98 13.57
C ILE A 52 8.52 6.03 14.09
N HIS A 53 8.35 4.75 13.79
CA HIS A 53 9.30 3.71 14.16
C HIS A 53 10.23 3.40 12.99
N TYR A 54 11.50 3.76 13.13
CA TYR A 54 12.58 3.31 12.25
C TYR A 54 13.31 2.10 12.84
N THR A 55 13.84 1.23 11.98
CA THR A 55 14.90 0.29 12.39
C THR A 55 16.22 1.04 12.60
N ASP A 56 17.11 0.48 13.42
CA ASP A 56 18.39 1.10 13.82
C ASP A 56 19.26 1.62 12.66
N ASN A 57 19.10 1.05 11.46
CA ASN A 57 19.87 1.41 10.27
C ASN A 57 19.06 2.17 9.21
N GLY A 58 17.83 2.60 9.52
CA GLY A 58 16.98 3.32 8.56
C GLY A 58 16.45 2.46 7.41
N THR A 59 16.56 1.13 7.49
CA THR A 59 16.20 0.20 6.40
C THR A 59 14.69 -0.01 6.25
N SER A 60 13.94 0.25 7.32
CA SER A 60 12.48 0.19 7.34
C SER A 60 11.95 1.26 8.27
N ALA A 61 10.76 1.76 7.96
CA ALA A 61 10.04 2.68 8.83
C ALA A 61 8.54 2.46 8.72
N SER A 62 7.83 2.67 9.82
CA SER A 62 6.37 2.57 9.86
C SER A 62 5.79 3.40 10.99
N PHE A 63 4.52 3.80 10.87
CA PHE A 63 3.73 4.33 11.97
C PHE A 63 2.33 3.75 11.97
N ILE A 64 1.63 3.91 13.09
CA ILE A 64 0.23 3.52 13.26
C ILE A 64 -0.60 4.79 13.37
N GLN A 65 -1.69 4.87 12.59
CA GLN A 65 -2.67 5.94 12.75
C GLN A 65 -4.08 5.34 12.67
N GLY A 66 -4.84 5.51 13.76
CA GLY A 66 -6.15 4.86 13.90
C GLY A 66 -6.02 3.34 13.90
N TYR A 67 -6.74 2.67 13.00
CA TYR A 67 -6.70 1.21 12.81
C TYR A 67 -5.80 0.79 11.64
N SER A 68 -4.92 1.67 11.17
CA SER A 68 -4.10 1.44 9.98
C SER A 68 -2.61 1.51 10.31
N ILE A 69 -1.82 0.66 9.66
CA ILE A 69 -0.34 0.72 9.68
C ILE A 69 0.11 1.28 8.33
N TYR A 70 1.07 2.22 8.37
CA TYR A 70 1.66 2.81 7.19
C TYR A 70 3.15 2.48 7.16
N HIS A 71 3.61 1.81 6.12
CA HIS A 71 5.00 1.42 5.90
C HIS A 71 5.64 2.34 4.87
N PHE A 72 6.87 2.76 5.11
CA PHE A 72 7.58 3.64 4.19
C PHE A 72 8.12 2.84 3.00
N CYS A 73 7.89 3.36 1.81
CA CYS A 73 8.46 2.86 0.57
C CYS A 73 9.95 3.21 0.42
N ASN A 74 10.35 4.34 0.99
CA ASN A 74 11.68 4.94 0.85
C ASN A 74 12.29 5.34 2.22
N PRO A 75 12.30 4.45 3.23
CA PRO A 75 12.72 4.77 4.59
C PRO A 75 14.16 5.26 4.64
N THR A 76 15.07 4.59 3.93
CA THR A 76 16.50 4.95 3.94
C THR A 76 16.76 6.33 3.36
N ALA A 77 15.97 6.76 2.35
CA ALA A 77 16.11 8.08 1.77
C ALA A 77 15.67 9.19 2.74
N MET A 78 14.70 8.91 3.61
CA MET A 78 14.15 9.87 4.57
C MET A 78 14.81 9.80 5.96
N TYR A 79 15.64 8.79 6.20
CA TYR A 79 16.18 8.53 7.53
C TYR A 79 17.09 9.64 8.06
N GLU A 80 17.95 10.21 7.21
CA GLU A 80 18.81 11.32 7.61
C GLU A 80 17.99 12.56 8.00
N THR A 81 16.96 12.90 7.22
CA THR A 81 16.03 13.99 7.55
C THR A 81 15.28 13.74 8.85
N TYR A 82 14.82 12.50 9.07
CA TYR A 82 14.17 12.12 10.33
C TYR A 82 15.10 12.29 11.54
N LYS A 83 16.36 11.83 11.44
CA LYS A 83 17.35 12.00 12.51
C LYS A 83 17.63 13.47 12.80
N GLU A 84 17.80 14.29 11.77
CA GLU A 84 17.99 15.74 11.96
C GLU A 84 16.83 16.36 12.73
N ILE A 85 15.58 15.99 12.40
CA ILE A 85 14.39 16.48 13.09
C ILE A 85 14.38 16.04 14.57
N VAL A 86 14.70 14.77 14.84
CA VAL A 86 14.76 14.21 16.20
C VAL A 86 15.89 14.84 17.02
N ASP A 87 17.08 14.98 16.47
CA ASP A 87 18.26 15.56 17.13
C ASP A 87 18.03 17.03 17.50
N ASN A 88 17.25 17.76 16.68
CA ASN A 88 16.83 19.13 16.95
C ASN A 88 15.60 19.23 17.88
N ASN A 89 15.13 18.10 18.43
CA ASN A 89 14.00 18.02 19.37
C ASN A 89 12.69 18.61 18.84
N TYR A 90 12.41 18.48 17.54
CA TYR A 90 11.09 18.84 17.02
C TYR A 90 10.07 17.77 17.43
N PRO A 91 8.99 18.13 18.15
CA PRO A 91 8.04 17.15 18.65
C PRO A 91 7.07 16.67 17.56
N LEU A 92 6.80 17.53 16.58
CA LEU A 92 5.81 17.30 15.54
C LEU A 92 6.45 17.33 14.16
N ILE A 93 6.01 16.41 13.31
CA ILE A 93 6.46 16.28 11.94
C ILE A 93 5.25 16.17 11.02
N GLU A 94 5.31 16.92 9.93
CA GLU A 94 4.41 16.80 8.80
C GLU A 94 5.06 15.88 7.75
N LEU A 95 4.40 14.77 7.44
CA LEU A 95 4.79 13.89 6.35
C LEU A 95 3.94 14.20 5.13
N ARG A 96 4.59 14.40 3.99
CA ARG A 96 3.94 14.51 2.69
C ARG A 96 4.31 13.33 1.80
N GLY A 97 3.35 12.85 1.04
CA GLY A 97 3.60 11.77 0.10
C GLY A 97 2.36 11.16 -0.51
N ASP A 98 2.61 10.11 -1.29
CA ASP A 98 1.58 9.30 -1.90
C ASP A 98 1.34 8.05 -1.06
N THR A 99 0.07 7.73 -0.81
CA THR A 99 -0.32 6.49 -0.11
C THR A 99 -0.86 5.47 -1.10
N TYR A 100 -0.38 4.25 -0.93
CA TYR A 100 -0.70 3.07 -1.71
C TYR A 100 -1.31 2.02 -0.82
N TRP A 101 -2.27 1.29 -1.35
CA TRP A 101 -2.83 0.15 -0.65
C TRP A 101 -1.85 -1.02 -0.62
N ASN A 102 -1.62 -1.61 0.56
CA ASN A 102 -0.76 -2.79 0.67
C ASN A 102 -1.58 -4.08 0.49
N CYS A 103 -1.54 -4.62 -0.72
CA CYS A 103 -2.31 -5.81 -1.06
C CYS A 103 -1.78 -7.12 -0.45
N ASN A 104 -0.55 -7.14 0.09
CA ASN A 104 -0.02 -8.33 0.75
C ASN A 104 -0.77 -8.65 2.05
N TYR A 105 -1.39 -7.65 2.66
CA TYR A 105 -2.01 -7.78 3.98
C TYR A 105 -3.53 -7.93 3.96
N VAL A 106 -4.20 -7.57 2.86
CA VAL A 106 -5.66 -7.81 2.69
C VAL A 106 -6.04 -9.28 2.71
N PHE A 107 -5.12 -10.17 2.33
CA PHE A 107 -5.41 -11.58 2.10
C PHE A 107 -4.93 -12.55 3.19
N ARG A 108 -4.50 -12.06 4.36
CA ARG A 108 -4.27 -12.97 5.52
C ARG A 108 -5.58 -13.28 6.25
N ARG A 109 -6.59 -13.79 5.53
CA ARG A 109 -7.71 -14.51 6.15
C ARG A 109 -7.15 -15.84 6.68
N SER A 110 -6.62 -15.82 7.90
CA SER A 110 -6.32 -17.07 8.61
C SER A 110 -7.64 -17.83 8.79
N SER A 111 -7.65 -19.11 8.41
CA SER A 111 -8.79 -20.02 8.61
C SER A 111 -8.99 -20.42 10.09
N ASN A 112 -8.32 -19.74 11.03
CA ASN A 112 -8.30 -20.10 12.43
C ASN A 112 -9.11 -19.06 13.24
N SER A 113 -10.19 -19.51 13.88
CA SER A 113 -11.17 -18.67 14.58
C SER A 113 -10.57 -17.88 15.75
N TYR A 114 -9.46 -18.35 16.33
CA TYR A 114 -8.82 -17.72 17.48
C TYR A 114 -8.09 -16.40 17.13
N TYR A 115 -7.64 -16.23 15.89
CA TYR A 115 -6.91 -15.04 15.42
C TYR A 115 -7.80 -14.04 14.67
N GLN A 116 -9.12 -14.27 14.59
CA GLN A 116 -10.03 -13.39 13.86
C GLN A 116 -10.13 -11.97 14.42
N TYR A 117 -9.73 -11.74 15.68
CA TYR A 117 -9.89 -10.44 16.33
C TYR A 117 -8.86 -9.39 15.89
N TYR A 118 -7.72 -9.80 15.31
CA TYR A 118 -6.66 -8.90 14.82
C TYR A 118 -6.79 -8.54 13.33
N ASN A 119 -7.91 -8.89 12.67
CA ASN A 119 -8.08 -8.84 11.21
C ASN A 119 -8.51 -7.49 10.61
N TYR A 120 -8.50 -6.39 11.37
CA TYR A 120 -8.97 -5.09 10.87
C TYR A 120 -7.85 -4.08 10.63
N THR A 121 -6.60 -4.47 10.88
CA THR A 121 -5.48 -3.57 10.62
C THR A 121 -5.27 -3.46 9.12
N VAL A 122 -5.62 -2.31 8.58
CA VAL A 122 -5.40 -2.01 7.16
C VAL A 122 -3.97 -1.55 7.00
N GLU A 123 -3.23 -2.20 6.12
CA GLU A 123 -1.85 -1.82 5.86
C GLU A 123 -1.75 -1.03 4.56
N TYR A 124 -0.97 0.04 4.61
CA TYR A 124 -0.67 0.92 3.50
C TYR A 124 0.83 1.06 3.35
N ASP A 125 1.26 1.31 2.12
CA ASP A 125 2.62 1.73 1.83
C ASP A 125 2.60 3.23 1.48
N ILE A 126 3.57 4.01 1.94
CA ILE A 126 3.66 5.45 1.70
C ILE A 126 4.99 5.81 1.04
N MET A 127 4.93 6.54 -0.07
CA MET A 127 6.10 7.15 -0.69
C MET A 127 6.24 8.56 -0.16
N VAL A 128 7.13 8.74 0.83
CA VAL A 128 7.31 10.04 1.47
C VAL A 128 8.16 10.93 0.58
N THR A 129 7.62 12.07 0.19
CA THR A 129 8.29 13.07 -0.65
C THR A 129 8.87 14.21 0.18
N SER A 130 8.34 14.46 1.38
CA SER A 130 8.85 15.49 2.28
C SER A 130 8.54 15.18 3.75
N MET A 131 9.45 15.62 4.61
CA MET A 131 9.37 15.61 6.07
C MET A 131 9.63 17.02 6.57
N ILE A 132 8.60 17.67 7.12
CA ILE A 132 8.68 19.07 7.54
C ILE A 132 8.45 19.13 9.05
N PRO A 133 9.42 19.61 9.86
CA PRO A 133 9.17 19.84 11.28
C PRO A 133 8.11 20.93 11.44
N ILE A 134 7.10 20.66 12.27
CA ILE A 134 6.11 21.68 12.64
C ILE A 134 6.67 22.41 13.86
N LEU A 135 6.98 23.69 13.67
CA LEU A 135 7.32 24.58 14.78
C LEU A 135 6.04 24.84 15.57
N ASP A 136 5.92 24.21 16.73
CA ASP A 136 4.85 24.54 17.66
C ASP A 136 5.08 26.00 18.08
N GLY A 137 4.15 26.88 17.69
CA GLY A 137 4.33 28.32 17.77
C GLY A 137 4.61 28.79 19.19
N LYS A 138 5.75 29.46 19.37
CA LYS A 138 5.83 30.61 20.26
C LYS A 138 5.66 31.88 19.44
#